data_AF-A0A369I972-F1
#
_entry.id   AF-A0A369I972-F1
#
_cell.length_a   1.000
_cell.length_b   1.000
_cell.length_c   1.000
_cell.angle_alpha   90.00
_cell.angle_beta   90.00
_cell.angle_gamma   90.00
#
_symmetry.space_group_name_H-M   'P 1'
#
loop_
_entity.id
_entity.type
_entity.pdbx_description
1 polymer ?
#
loop_
_entity_poly.entity_id
_entity_poly.type
_entity_poly.pdbx_seq_one_letter_code
_entity_poly.pdbx_strand_id
1 'polypeptide(L)'
;MVETTLRESGARTSNSIMGASGVTANADYVWGTPTTLANLAPGDIIQMRNYRYSESDGAYQTRPHHSAIVEAVWADGVIDVFECNVNGSRRVQQNTLYFQSGDGISVSGRWWFYRPIPRT
;
A
#
# COMPACT_ATOMS: atom_id res chain seq x y z
N MET A 1 -21.66 -3.32 -14.37
CA MET A 1 -21.31 -2.50 -15.56
C MET A 1 -19.80 -2.53 -15.79
N VAL A 2 -18.94 -2.05 -14.87
CA VAL A 2 -17.47 -2.07 -15.04
C VAL A 2 -16.85 -3.47 -15.17
N GLU A 3 -17.25 -4.43 -14.32
CA GLU A 3 -16.75 -5.82 -14.37
C GLU A 3 -17.03 -6.51 -15.72
N THR A 4 -18.24 -6.33 -16.24
CA THR A 4 -18.66 -6.87 -17.54
C THR A 4 -17.84 -6.26 -18.67
N THR A 5 -17.74 -4.93 -18.71
CA THR A 5 -16.98 -4.21 -19.75
C THR A 5 -15.50 -4.59 -19.77
N LEU A 6 -14.86 -4.70 -18.60
CA LEU A 6 -13.45 -5.13 -18.52
C LEU A 6 -13.24 -6.56 -19.01
N ARG A 7 -14.16 -7.47 -18.66
CA ARG A 7 -14.08 -8.85 -19.16
C ARG A 7 -14.28 -8.93 -20.67
N GLU A 8 -15.24 -8.18 -21.21
CA GLU A 8 -15.51 -8.13 -22.66
C GLU A 8 -14.33 -7.55 -23.45
N SER A 9 -13.56 -6.64 -22.85
CA SER A 9 -12.32 -6.12 -23.44
C SER A 9 -11.10 -7.02 -23.24
N GLY A 10 -11.27 -8.25 -22.73
CA GLY A 10 -10.17 -9.19 -22.46
C GLY A 10 -9.29 -8.82 -21.26
N ALA A 11 -9.69 -7.84 -20.46
CA ALA A 11 -8.96 -7.44 -19.26
C ALA A 11 -9.31 -8.33 -18.06
N ARG A 12 -8.38 -8.41 -17.10
CA ARG A 12 -8.61 -9.04 -15.81
C ARG A 12 -9.25 -8.05 -14.85
N THR A 13 -10.22 -8.51 -14.08
CA THR A 13 -10.88 -7.76 -13.01
C THR A 13 -10.47 -8.26 -11.63
N SER A 14 -10.79 -7.52 -10.58
CA SER A 14 -10.54 -7.96 -9.20
C SER A 14 -11.19 -9.32 -8.90
N ASN A 15 -12.39 -9.59 -9.42
CA ASN A 15 -13.03 -10.90 -9.29
C ASN A 15 -12.24 -12.02 -10.00
N SER A 16 -11.61 -11.73 -11.13
CA SER A 16 -10.78 -12.70 -11.86
C SER A 16 -9.41 -12.93 -11.21
N ILE A 17 -8.97 -12.00 -10.35
CA ILE A 17 -7.67 -12.08 -9.66
C ILE A 17 -7.84 -12.71 -8.28
N MET A 18 -8.89 -12.33 -7.55
CA MET A 18 -9.10 -12.69 -6.15
C MET A 18 -10.24 -13.70 -5.95
N GLY A 19 -11.01 -14.01 -6.99
CA GLY A 19 -12.29 -14.71 -6.88
C GLY A 19 -13.39 -13.75 -6.39
N ALA A 20 -14.63 -13.94 -6.86
CA ALA A 20 -15.74 -13.04 -6.50
C ALA A 20 -16.01 -12.99 -4.98
N SER A 21 -15.82 -14.10 -4.27
CA SER A 21 -15.92 -14.14 -2.80
C SER A 21 -14.75 -13.47 -2.08
N GLY A 22 -13.62 -13.26 -2.77
CA GLY A 22 -12.44 -12.60 -2.24
C GLY A 22 -12.51 -11.07 -2.33
N VAL A 23 -13.43 -10.51 -3.11
CA VAL A 23 -13.62 -9.05 -3.25
C VAL A 23 -14.61 -8.58 -2.19
N THR A 24 -14.09 -8.04 -1.09
CA THR A 24 -14.89 -7.50 0.02
C THR A 24 -14.35 -6.14 0.47
N ALA A 25 -15.13 -5.42 1.28
CA ALA A 25 -14.69 -4.15 1.87
C ALA A 25 -13.46 -4.28 2.78
N ASN A 26 -13.17 -5.50 3.28
CA ASN A 26 -12.05 -5.77 4.18
C ASN A 26 -11.04 -6.74 3.54
N ALA A 27 -11.04 -6.89 2.22
CA ALA A 27 -10.10 -7.79 1.54
C ALA A 27 -8.69 -7.19 1.47
N ASP A 28 -7.67 -8.04 1.45
CA ASP A 28 -6.30 -7.65 1.11
C ASP A 28 -6.16 -7.73 -0.42
N TYR A 29 -6.32 -6.59 -1.08
CA TYR A 29 -6.37 -6.51 -2.55
C TYR A 29 -5.01 -6.80 -3.19
N VAL A 30 -5.05 -7.37 -4.39
CA VAL A 30 -3.89 -7.48 -5.27
C VAL A 30 -3.91 -6.30 -6.24
N TRP A 31 -2.97 -5.37 -6.04
CA TRP A 31 -2.93 -4.09 -6.79
C TRP A 31 -2.04 -4.13 -8.04
N GLY A 32 -1.34 -5.25 -8.27
CA GLY A 32 -0.41 -5.41 -9.38
C GLY A 32 0.52 -6.59 -9.16
N THR A 33 1.72 -6.51 -9.72
CA THR A 33 2.76 -7.54 -9.52
C THR A 33 3.41 -7.33 -8.15
N PRO A 34 3.48 -8.34 -7.27
CA PRO A 34 4.17 -8.22 -5.99
C PRO A 34 5.64 -7.79 -6.18
N THR A 35 6.11 -6.87 -5.33
CA THR A 35 7.52 -6.47 -5.25
C THR A 35 8.02 -6.56 -3.81
N THR A 36 9.29 -6.24 -3.58
CA THR A 36 9.92 -6.25 -2.26
C THR A 36 10.36 -4.84 -1.89
N LEU A 37 10.62 -4.60 -0.59
CA LEU A 37 11.15 -3.32 -0.13
C LEU A 37 12.45 -2.93 -0.86
N ALA A 38 13.34 -3.90 -1.06
CA ALA A 38 14.61 -3.69 -1.78
C ALA A 38 14.44 -3.30 -3.26
N ASN A 39 13.30 -3.63 -3.86
CA ASN A 39 12.99 -3.33 -5.26
C ASN A 39 11.91 -2.25 -5.40
N LEU A 40 11.51 -1.63 -4.29
CA LEU A 40 10.46 -0.63 -4.26
C LEU A 40 10.91 0.61 -5.04
N ALA A 41 10.00 1.19 -5.81
CA ALA A 41 10.27 2.35 -6.64
C ALA A 41 9.13 3.38 -6.54
N PRO A 42 9.38 4.66 -6.85
CA PRO A 42 8.33 5.65 -7.02
C PRO A 42 7.21 5.16 -7.93
N GLY A 43 5.96 5.35 -7.49
CA GLY A 43 4.75 4.89 -8.16
C GLY A 43 4.27 3.48 -7.77
N ASP A 44 5.06 2.69 -7.03
CA ASP A 44 4.58 1.44 -6.46
C ASP A 44 3.48 1.70 -5.40
N ILE A 45 2.63 0.71 -5.15
CA ILE A 45 1.53 0.76 -4.18
C ILE A 45 1.90 -0.03 -2.94
N ILE A 46 1.66 0.55 -1.77
CA ILE A 46 1.73 -0.13 -0.48
C ILE A 46 0.32 -0.38 0.01
N GLN A 47 0.01 -1.63 0.37
CA GLN A 47 -1.19 -1.97 1.14
C GLN A 47 -0.77 -2.37 2.54
N MET A 48 -1.50 -1.91 3.55
CA MET A 48 -1.20 -2.09 4.96
C MET A 48 -2.39 -2.68 5.71
N ARG A 49 -2.11 -3.57 6.65
CA ARG A 49 -3.08 -4.10 7.61
C ARG A 49 -2.49 -4.10 9.02
N ASN A 50 -3.17 -3.42 9.93
CA ASN A 50 -2.76 -3.21 11.32
C ASN A 50 -1.33 -2.69 11.41
N TYR A 51 -0.93 -1.84 10.47
CA TYR A 51 0.40 -1.25 10.43
C TYR A 51 0.55 -0.24 11.56
N ARG A 52 1.71 -0.28 12.21
CA ARG A 52 2.12 0.69 13.21
C ARG A 52 3.63 0.83 13.17
N TYR A 53 4.12 2.07 13.20
CA TYR A 53 5.47 2.35 13.66
C TYR A 53 5.44 3.19 14.92
N SER A 54 6.47 3.05 15.75
CA SER A 54 6.73 3.92 16.90
C SER A 54 8.19 4.31 16.95
N GLU A 55 8.44 5.54 17.39
CA GLU A 55 9.75 6.12 17.61
C GLU A 55 10.18 5.96 19.07
N SER A 56 11.47 6.14 19.34
CA SER A 56 12.06 5.93 20.67
C SER A 56 11.60 6.96 21.70
N ASP A 57 11.16 8.14 21.25
CA ASP A 57 10.54 9.18 22.06
C ASP A 57 9.07 8.92 22.39
N GLY A 58 8.50 7.82 21.88
CA GLY A 58 7.12 7.41 22.09
C GLY A 58 6.13 7.91 21.04
N ALA A 59 6.55 8.72 20.06
CA ALA A 59 5.73 9.09 18.91
C ALA A 59 5.34 7.83 18.13
N TYR A 60 4.16 7.82 17.51
CA TYR A 60 3.71 6.69 16.71
C TYR A 60 2.71 7.09 15.64
N GLN A 61 2.63 6.27 14.59
CA GLN A 61 1.60 6.35 13.55
C GLN A 61 0.99 4.97 13.33
N THR A 62 -0.28 4.94 12.91
CA THR A 62 -1.00 3.69 12.61
C THR A 62 -1.76 3.77 11.29
N ARG A 63 -1.90 2.62 10.63
CA ARG A 63 -2.74 2.43 9.45
C ARG A 63 -3.50 1.09 9.59
N PRO A 64 -4.81 1.09 9.95
CA PRO A 64 -5.55 -0.13 10.23
C PRO A 64 -5.79 -1.02 9.01
N HIS A 65 -6.35 -0.47 7.93
CA HIS A 65 -6.46 -1.13 6.63
C HIS A 65 -6.40 -0.03 5.59
N HIS A 66 -5.22 0.17 5.01
CA HIS A 66 -4.88 1.39 4.29
C HIS A 66 -4.02 1.12 3.07
N SER A 67 -3.97 2.09 2.17
CA SER A 67 -3.06 2.05 1.03
C SER A 67 -2.43 3.41 0.79
N ALA A 68 -1.23 3.38 0.24
CA ALA A 68 -0.45 4.56 -0.10
C ALA A 68 0.31 4.34 -1.41
N ILE A 69 0.69 5.42 -2.08
CA ILE A 69 1.53 5.40 -3.28
C ILE A 69 2.93 5.85 -2.88
N VAL A 70 3.95 5.10 -3.29
CA VAL A 70 5.36 5.44 -3.05
C VAL A 70 5.72 6.69 -3.84
N GLU A 71 6.24 7.70 -3.14
CA GLU A 71 6.82 8.90 -3.73
C GLU A 71 8.34 8.73 -3.87
N ALA A 72 9.01 8.38 -2.79
CA ALA A 72 10.47 8.23 -2.74
C ALA A 72 10.88 7.07 -1.83
N VAL A 73 12.03 6.47 -2.15
CA VAL A 73 12.67 5.41 -1.36
C VAL A 73 14.06 5.89 -1.00
N TRP A 74 14.32 6.07 0.28
CA TRP A 74 15.61 6.53 0.80
C TRP A 74 16.54 5.34 1.11
N ALA A 75 17.84 5.62 1.29
CA ALA A 75 18.90 4.61 1.35
C ALA A 75 18.76 3.62 2.53
N ASP A 76 18.04 3.99 3.57
CA ASP A 76 17.75 3.24 4.79
C ASP A 76 16.39 2.53 4.76
N GLY A 77 15.69 2.55 3.63
CA GLY A 77 14.36 1.96 3.50
C GLY A 77 13.25 2.82 4.11
N VAL A 78 13.53 4.08 4.42
CA VAL A 78 12.53 5.11 4.74
C VAL A 78 11.78 5.48 3.46
N ILE A 79 10.46 5.50 3.54
CA ILE A 79 9.60 5.67 2.36
C ILE A 79 8.73 6.91 2.53
N ASP A 80 8.87 7.86 1.62
CA ASP A 80 7.87 8.92 1.49
C ASP A 80 6.73 8.43 0.61
N VAL A 81 5.50 8.74 1.02
CA VAL A 81 4.30 8.30 0.35
C VAL A 81 3.28 9.43 0.19
N PHE A 82 2.47 9.31 -0.86
CA PHE A 82 1.19 9.99 -0.95
C PHE A 82 0.06 9.09 -0.48
N GLU A 83 -0.72 9.57 0.49
CA GLU A 83 -1.89 8.88 1.02
C GLU A 83 -3.02 9.88 1.30
N CYS A 84 -4.25 9.39 1.38
CA CYS A 84 -5.42 10.20 1.69
C CYS A 84 -6.20 9.54 2.84
N ASN A 85 -7.15 10.24 3.45
CA ASN A 85 -7.93 9.71 4.57
C ASN A 85 -7.09 9.32 5.82
N VAL A 86 -5.95 9.98 5.99
CA VAL A 86 -5.12 9.88 7.21
C VAL A 86 -5.65 10.87 8.24
N ASN A 87 -5.78 10.42 9.49
CA ASN A 87 -6.25 11.24 10.62
C ASN A 87 -7.58 11.97 10.33
N GLY A 88 -8.47 11.33 9.56
CA GLY A 88 -9.78 11.87 9.18
C GLY A 88 -9.75 12.92 8.06
N SER A 89 -8.58 13.26 7.53
CA SER A 89 -8.45 14.22 6.42
C SER A 89 -8.55 13.52 5.07
N ARG A 90 -9.56 13.90 4.28
CA ARG A 90 -9.79 13.35 2.92
C ARG A 90 -8.85 13.94 1.85
N ARG A 91 -7.96 14.85 2.21
CA ARG A 91 -6.99 15.43 1.28
C ARG A 91 -5.81 14.47 1.10
N VAL A 92 -5.21 14.49 -0.09
CA VAL A 92 -3.90 13.86 -0.31
C VAL A 92 -2.89 14.58 0.57
N GLN A 93 -2.07 13.80 1.24
CA GLN A 93 -1.01 14.22 2.15
C GLN A 93 0.25 13.43 1.83
N GLN A 94 1.39 14.09 1.99
CA GLN A 94 2.69 13.44 1.96
C GLN A 94 3.05 13.04 3.39
N ASN A 95 3.47 11.80 3.60
CA ASN A 95 3.93 11.30 4.89
C ASN A 95 5.13 10.38 4.71
N THR A 96 5.94 10.26 5.76
CA THR A 96 7.05 9.32 5.84
C THR A 96 6.63 8.09 6.64
N LEU A 97 6.85 6.90 6.07
CA LEU A 97 6.57 5.60 6.67
C LEU A 97 7.81 4.72 6.72
N TYR A 98 7.84 3.81 7.68
CA TYR A 98 8.94 2.88 7.93
C TYR A 98 8.47 1.44 7.77
N PHE A 99 9.26 0.59 7.12
CA PHE A 99 8.93 -0.82 6.90
C PHE A 99 9.99 -1.79 7.42
N GLN A 100 10.97 -1.27 8.18
CA GLN A 100 11.99 -2.02 8.89
C GLN A 100 12.20 -1.37 10.27
N SER A 101 12.39 -2.20 11.29
CA SER A 101 12.76 -1.71 12.62
C SER A 101 14.27 -1.46 12.67
N GLY A 102 14.69 -0.34 13.26
CA GLY A 102 16.07 0.13 13.30
C GLY A 102 16.14 1.58 13.76
N ASP A 103 17.28 2.06 14.24
CA ASP A 103 17.53 3.47 14.57
C ASP A 103 16.45 4.15 15.42
N GLY A 104 15.93 3.45 16.43
CA GLY A 104 14.88 3.96 17.32
C GLY A 104 13.46 3.81 16.78
N ILE A 105 13.28 3.19 15.61
CA ILE A 105 11.99 2.86 15.02
C ILE A 105 11.64 1.40 15.28
N SER A 106 10.42 1.15 15.76
CA SER A 106 9.83 -0.19 15.85
C SER A 106 8.62 -0.26 14.92
N VAL A 107 8.61 -1.24 14.00
CA VAL A 107 7.53 -1.44 13.03
C VAL A 107 6.81 -2.77 13.28
N SER A 108 5.49 -2.76 13.16
CA SER A 108 4.64 -3.95 13.30
C SER A 108 3.44 -3.91 12.35
N GLY A 109 2.77 -5.06 12.19
CA GLY A 109 1.62 -5.23 11.30
C GLY A 109 1.94 -6.09 10.08
N ARG A 110 1.11 -5.96 9.04
CA ARG A 110 1.29 -6.61 7.75
C ARG A 110 1.24 -5.58 6.65
N TRP A 111 2.02 -5.80 5.59
CA TRP A 111 2.01 -4.96 4.42
C TRP A 111 2.41 -5.75 3.17
N TRP A 112 2.04 -5.20 2.02
CA TRP A 112 2.34 -5.75 0.71
C TRP A 112 2.74 -4.60 -0.21
N PHE A 113 3.76 -4.84 -1.03
CA PHE A 113 4.18 -3.92 -2.07
C PHE A 113 3.77 -4.45 -3.44
N TYR A 114 3.24 -3.58 -4.28
CA TYR A 114 2.81 -3.93 -5.62
C TYR A 114 3.34 -2.92 -6.62
N ARG A 115 3.89 -3.41 -7.73
CA ARG A 115 4.12 -2.61 -8.92
C ARG A 115 2.85 -2.61 -9.77
N PRO A 116 2.21 -1.43 -10.00
CA PRO A 116 1.09 -1.34 -10.92
C PRO A 116 1.49 -1.85 -12.31
N ILE A 117 0.54 -2.48 -13.00
CA ILE A 117 0.75 -2.94 -14.37
C ILE A 117 0.85 -1.70 -15.27
N PRO A 118 1.94 -1.52 -16.05
CA PRO A 118 2.07 -0.39 -16.95
C PRO A 118 0.92 -0.36 -17.97
N ARG A 119 0.49 0.85 -18.36
CA ARG A 119 -0.33 0.99 -19.56
C ARG A 119 0.53 0.61 -20.77
N THR A 120 0.13 -0.45 -21.47
CA THR A 120 0.61 -0.81 -22.81
C THR A 120 -0.06 0.05 -23.87
#